data_AF-A0A932XM33-F1
#
_entry.id   AF-A0A932XM33-F1
#
_cell.length_a   1.000
_cell.length_b   1.000
_cell.length_c   1.000
_cell.angle_alpha   90.00
_cell.angle_beta   90.00
_cell.angle_gamma   90.00
#
_symmetry.space_group_name_H-M   'P 1'
#
loop_
_entity.id
_entity.type
_entity.pdbx_description
1 polymer ?
#
loop_
_entity_poly.entity_id
_entity_poly.type
_entity_poly.pdbx_seq_one_letter_code
_entity_poly.pdbx_strand_id
1 'polypeptide(L)'
;MTAHPNKAEQRPAPSEASPRFRVVEARLEDVERGICRISESTMLRLGLRAGDVLRIESERECLARVWPLLPEDDATGIIQIDGLTRENAALSLDDRIRINPLQVPPAATLLLAALARQSFGPAEIRRIREAMVGRALVKGNTVSIPLFSRRGTPFQVVSFEPEAPGCISGPYTDIRIQEQSRGTAAQPDAVKYEDIGGLDDELTRIREMIELPMKFPELFAQLRIEPPKGMLLYGPPGTGKTTIARAVASEIKAHFIRINGPEVIHKFYGESEAKLRELFDEAQRKAPSIIFIDEIDAIAPKR
;
A
#
# COMPACT_ATOMS: atom_id res chain seq x y z
N MET A 1 15.13 -45.89 -34.55
CA MET A 1 14.84 -45.34 -33.21
C MET A 1 15.03 -43.84 -33.28
N THR A 2 13.97 -43.13 -33.65
CA THR A 2 13.98 -41.70 -33.97
C THR A 2 13.45 -40.91 -32.77
N ALA A 3 14.32 -40.13 -32.15
CA ALA A 3 13.99 -39.26 -31.02
C ALA A 3 13.03 -38.14 -31.47
N HIS A 4 11.87 -38.04 -30.81
CA HIS A 4 10.99 -36.88 -30.89
C HIS A 4 11.51 -35.81 -29.91
N PRO A 5 11.76 -34.57 -30.36
CA PRO A 5 12.04 -33.48 -29.44
C PRO A 5 10.75 -33.05 -28.72
N ASN A 6 10.89 -32.90 -27.41
CA ASN A 6 9.87 -32.56 -26.44
C ASN A 6 9.19 -31.23 -26.81
N LYS A 7 7.87 -31.24 -26.99
CA LYS A 7 7.06 -30.03 -27.20
C LYS A 7 7.20 -29.15 -25.96
N ALA A 8 7.90 -28.04 -26.10
CA ALA A 8 7.84 -26.93 -25.15
C ALA A 8 6.36 -26.57 -24.94
N GLU A 9 5.91 -26.65 -23.69
CA GLU A 9 4.62 -26.15 -23.23
C GLU A 9 4.54 -24.66 -23.54
N GLN A 10 3.94 -24.35 -24.69
CA GLN A 10 3.49 -23.00 -25.02
C GLN A 10 2.35 -22.67 -24.06
N ARG A 11 2.66 -21.98 -22.96
CA ARG A 11 1.65 -21.21 -22.20
C ARG A 11 0.98 -20.23 -23.16
N PRO A 12 -0.35 -20.09 -23.14
CA PRO A 12 -1.02 -19.16 -24.04
C PRO A 12 -0.56 -17.73 -23.74
N ALA A 13 -0.31 -16.96 -24.80
CA ALA A 13 -0.08 -15.53 -24.69
C ALA A 13 -1.25 -14.87 -23.95
N PRO A 14 -1.02 -13.85 -23.10
CA PRO A 14 -2.09 -13.21 -22.34
C PRO A 14 -3.07 -12.55 -23.30
N SER A 15 -4.27 -13.13 -23.44
CA SER A 15 -5.34 -12.54 -24.23
C SER A 15 -5.75 -11.20 -23.62
N GLU A 16 -5.99 -10.19 -24.45
CA GLU A 16 -6.44 -8.84 -24.04
C GLU A 16 -7.72 -8.83 -23.18
N ALA A 17 -8.43 -9.97 -23.08
CA ALA A 17 -9.68 -10.19 -22.36
C ALA A 17 -9.54 -10.64 -20.89
N SER A 18 -8.34 -10.59 -20.28
CA SER A 18 -8.23 -10.92 -18.84
C SER A 18 -9.02 -9.91 -17.99
N PRO A 19 -9.92 -10.38 -17.09
CA PRO A 19 -10.73 -9.49 -16.27
C PRO A 19 -9.82 -8.61 -15.39
N ARG A 20 -10.18 -7.33 -15.28
CA ARG A 20 -9.50 -6.40 -14.38
C ARG A 20 -10.17 -6.43 -13.01
N PHE A 21 -9.36 -6.40 -11.97
CA PHE A 21 -9.80 -6.42 -10.58
C PHE A 21 -9.57 -5.05 -9.97
N ARG A 22 -10.58 -4.54 -9.25
CA ARG A 22 -10.47 -3.30 -8.50
C ARG A 22 -9.73 -3.57 -7.19
N VAL A 23 -8.67 -2.81 -6.93
CA VAL A 23 -7.91 -2.89 -5.67
C VAL A 23 -8.75 -2.34 -4.52
N VAL A 24 -8.87 -3.11 -3.45
CA VAL A 24 -9.59 -2.76 -2.21
C VAL A 24 -8.65 -2.95 -1.02
N GLU A 25 -8.97 -2.27 0.07
CA GLU A 25 -8.26 -2.36 1.34
C GLU A 25 -8.25 -3.80 1.89
N ALA A 26 -7.13 -4.21 2.45
CA ALA A 26 -7.04 -5.50 3.13
C ALA A 26 -7.68 -5.46 4.52
N ARG A 27 -8.05 -6.63 5.02
CA ARG A 27 -8.44 -6.77 6.42
C ARG A 27 -7.21 -6.58 7.32
N LEU A 28 -7.43 -6.00 8.50
CA LEU A 28 -6.38 -5.75 9.51
C LEU A 28 -5.54 -6.99 9.84
N GLU A 29 -6.14 -8.18 9.79
CA GLU A 29 -5.45 -9.46 10.06
C GLU A 29 -4.47 -9.89 8.96
N ASP A 30 -4.59 -9.36 7.75
CA ASP A 30 -3.75 -9.69 6.59
C ASP A 30 -2.63 -8.66 6.34
N VAL A 31 -2.69 -7.52 7.04
CA VAL A 31 -1.75 -6.41 6.90
C VAL A 31 -0.31 -6.86 7.15
N GLU A 32 0.59 -6.45 6.25
CA GLU A 32 2.02 -6.75 6.22
C GLU A 32 2.40 -8.23 6.04
N ARG A 33 1.43 -9.10 5.70
CA ARG A 33 1.67 -10.55 5.51
C ARG A 33 1.92 -10.95 4.06
N GLY A 34 1.75 -10.03 3.10
CA GLY A 34 1.83 -10.33 1.66
C GLY A 34 0.70 -11.27 1.20
N ILE A 35 -0.47 -11.13 1.82
CA ILE A 35 -1.69 -11.86 1.47
C ILE A 35 -2.55 -10.98 0.58
N CYS A 36 -3.17 -11.59 -0.43
CA CYS A 36 -4.24 -11.00 -1.21
C CYS A 36 -5.49 -11.87 -1.10
N ARG A 37 -6.67 -11.24 -1.08
CA ARG A 37 -7.95 -11.96 -1.12
C ARG A 37 -8.75 -11.69 -2.38
N ILE A 38 -9.28 -12.75 -2.96
CA ILE A 38 -10.14 -12.72 -4.16
C ILE A 38 -11.32 -13.70 -3.97
N SER A 39 -12.42 -13.47 -4.67
CA SER A 39 -13.62 -14.32 -4.59
C SER A 39 -13.28 -15.77 -4.96
N GLU A 40 -13.94 -16.75 -4.32
CA GLU A 40 -13.76 -18.17 -4.66
C GLU A 40 -14.01 -18.47 -6.13
N SER A 41 -15.02 -17.82 -6.74
CA SER A 41 -15.31 -17.94 -8.17
C SER A 41 -14.14 -17.52 -9.05
N THR A 42 -13.42 -16.46 -8.67
CA THR A 42 -12.19 -16.02 -9.35
C THR A 42 -11.06 -17.02 -9.16
N MET A 43 -10.88 -17.55 -7.94
CA MET A 43 -9.86 -18.57 -7.67
C MET A 43 -10.08 -19.81 -8.55
N LEU A 44 -11.32 -20.32 -8.60
CA LEU A 44 -11.69 -21.46 -9.43
C LEU A 44 -11.44 -21.19 -10.92
N ARG A 45 -11.81 -20.02 -11.43
CA ARG A 45 -11.54 -19.62 -12.83
C ARG A 45 -10.05 -19.57 -13.16
N LEU A 46 -9.22 -19.12 -12.22
CA LEU A 46 -7.77 -19.01 -12.38
C LEU A 46 -7.02 -20.31 -12.01
N GLY A 47 -7.73 -21.35 -11.56
CA GLY A 47 -7.12 -22.60 -11.10
C GLY A 47 -6.29 -22.47 -9.82
N LEU A 48 -6.60 -21.47 -8.98
CA LEU A 48 -5.88 -21.15 -7.75
C LEU A 48 -6.52 -21.81 -6.52
N ARG A 49 -5.68 -22.14 -5.55
CA ARG A 49 -6.06 -22.60 -4.20
C ARG A 49 -5.55 -21.63 -3.15
N ALA A 50 -6.09 -21.74 -1.93
CA ALA A 50 -5.60 -20.96 -0.80
C ALA A 50 -4.11 -21.27 -0.56
N GLY A 51 -3.30 -20.22 -0.49
CA GLY A 51 -1.85 -20.28 -0.32
C GLY A 51 -1.05 -20.24 -1.61
N ASP A 52 -1.67 -20.41 -2.79
CA ASP A 52 -0.99 -20.26 -4.09
C ASP A 52 -0.52 -18.82 -4.29
N VAL A 53 0.42 -18.63 -5.21
CA VAL A 53 1.01 -17.33 -5.50
C VAL A 53 0.38 -16.71 -6.74
N LEU A 54 0.06 -15.44 -6.60
CA LEU A 54 -0.52 -14.59 -7.63
C LEU A 54 0.47 -13.49 -7.96
N ARG A 55 0.65 -13.25 -9.25
CA ARG A 55 1.35 -12.10 -9.78
C ARG A 55 0.37 -10.95 -9.99
N ILE A 56 0.72 -9.80 -9.43
CA ILE A 56 0.03 -8.52 -9.63
C ILE A 56 0.74 -7.79 -10.76
N GLU A 57 0.02 -7.52 -11.85
CA GLU A 57 0.55 -6.76 -12.99
C GLU A 57 0.31 -5.27 -12.79
N SER A 58 1.39 -4.54 -12.51
CA SER A 58 1.41 -3.09 -12.35
C SER A 58 2.75 -2.52 -12.86
N GLU A 59 3.04 -1.24 -12.60
CA GLU A 59 4.33 -0.63 -12.97
C GLU A 59 5.53 -1.33 -12.33
N ARG A 60 5.34 -1.96 -11.17
CA ARG A 60 6.36 -2.73 -10.45
C ARG A 60 5.87 -4.14 -10.19
N GLU A 61 6.63 -5.14 -10.60
CA GLU A 61 6.27 -6.52 -10.35
C GLU A 61 6.16 -6.79 -8.84
N CYS A 62 5.02 -7.39 -8.44
CA CYS A 62 4.74 -7.78 -7.07
C CYS A 62 4.02 -9.13 -7.05
N LEU A 63 4.27 -9.90 -5.98
CA LEU A 63 3.63 -11.19 -5.74
C LEU A 63 2.90 -11.15 -4.41
N ALA A 64 1.77 -11.84 -4.36
CA ALA A 64 1.01 -12.03 -3.13
C ALA A 64 0.49 -13.47 -3.04
N ARG A 65 0.24 -13.95 -1.82
CA ARG A 65 -0.41 -15.24 -1.60
C ARG A 65 -1.90 -15.10 -1.57
N VAL A 66 -2.58 -16.02 -2.23
CA VAL A 66 -4.02 -15.98 -2.43
C VAL A 66 -4.75 -16.59 -1.24
N TRP A 67 -5.76 -15.90 -0.75
CA TRP A 67 -6.79 -16.42 0.15
C TRP A 67 -8.18 -16.11 -0.39
N PRO A 68 -9.21 -16.90 -0.04
CA PRO A 68 -10.59 -16.55 -0.36
C PRO A 68 -11.02 -15.27 0.37
N LEU A 69 -11.85 -14.47 -0.30
CA LEU A 69 -12.67 -13.45 0.37
C LEU A 69 -13.58 -14.13 1.41
N LEU A 70 -13.85 -13.42 2.50
CA LEU A 70 -14.81 -13.90 3.48
C LEU A 70 -16.24 -13.74 2.92
N PRO A 71 -17.21 -14.56 3.36
CA PRO A 71 -18.57 -14.58 2.78
C PRO A 71 -19.30 -13.22 2.79
N GLU A 72 -18.90 -12.32 3.70
CA GLU A 72 -19.42 -10.96 3.83
C GLU A 72 -19.01 -10.04 2.67
N ASP A 73 -17.87 -10.35 2.02
CA ASP A 73 -17.22 -9.54 1.00
C ASP A 73 -17.38 -10.15 -0.40
N ASP A 74 -18.45 -10.92 -0.69
CA ASP A 74 -18.65 -11.69 -1.95
C ASP A 74 -18.91 -10.81 -3.21
N ALA A 75 -18.12 -9.76 -3.36
CA ALA A 75 -18.01 -8.96 -4.56
C ALA A 75 -17.05 -9.66 -5.55
N THR A 76 -17.59 -10.06 -6.70
CA THR A 76 -16.75 -10.48 -7.82
C THR A 76 -16.01 -9.27 -8.42
N GLY A 77 -14.75 -9.45 -8.80
CA GLY A 77 -13.98 -8.40 -9.49
C GLY A 77 -13.25 -7.40 -8.58
N ILE A 78 -13.11 -7.71 -7.28
CA ILE A 78 -12.21 -7.01 -6.37
C ILE A 78 -11.01 -7.88 -6.01
N ILE A 79 -9.94 -7.22 -5.57
CA ILE A 79 -8.79 -7.85 -4.91
C ILE A 79 -8.43 -7.02 -3.67
N GLN A 80 -8.46 -7.65 -2.51
CA GLN A 80 -8.02 -7.02 -1.26
C GLN A 80 -6.51 -7.23 -1.11
N ILE A 81 -5.75 -6.14 -0.99
CA ILE A 81 -4.30 -6.15 -0.73
C ILE A 81 -3.95 -5.05 0.26
N ASP A 82 -2.97 -5.30 1.11
CA ASP A 82 -2.52 -4.36 2.13
C ASP A 82 -1.71 -3.21 1.51
N GLY A 83 -1.51 -2.14 2.28
CA GLY A 83 -0.82 -0.97 1.77
C GLY A 83 0.67 -1.22 1.51
N LEU A 84 1.30 -2.24 2.11
CA LEU A 84 2.67 -2.62 1.76
C LEU A 84 2.75 -3.29 0.38
N THR A 85 1.84 -4.21 0.07
CA THR A 85 1.75 -4.83 -1.26
C THR A 85 1.40 -3.77 -2.32
N ARG A 86 0.47 -2.84 -2.01
CA ARG A 86 0.16 -1.71 -2.90
C ARG A 86 1.39 -0.85 -3.17
N GLU A 87 2.13 -0.47 -2.14
CA GLU A 87 3.36 0.33 -2.26
C GLU A 87 4.43 -0.37 -3.10
N ASN A 88 4.66 -1.66 -2.88
CA ASN A 88 5.58 -2.48 -3.68
C ASN A 88 5.17 -2.52 -5.16
N ALA A 89 3.87 -2.68 -5.42
CA ALA A 89 3.29 -2.71 -6.75
C ALA A 89 3.10 -1.31 -7.37
N ALA A 90 3.41 -0.22 -6.63
CA ALA A 90 3.11 1.16 -6.99
C ALA A 90 1.61 1.44 -7.28
N LEU A 91 0.71 0.67 -6.67
CA LEU A 91 -0.74 0.81 -6.81
C LEU A 91 -1.34 1.75 -5.77
N SER A 92 -2.51 2.27 -6.09
CA SER A 92 -3.43 2.93 -5.16
C SER A 92 -4.73 2.12 -5.05
N LEU A 93 -5.56 2.43 -4.06
CA LEU A 93 -6.89 1.85 -3.96
C LEU A 93 -7.71 2.13 -5.25
N ASP A 94 -8.73 1.34 -5.53
CA ASP A 94 -9.57 1.33 -6.75
C ASP A 94 -8.87 1.21 -8.11
N ASP A 95 -7.54 1.12 -8.16
CA ASP A 95 -6.84 0.80 -9.39
C ASP A 95 -7.37 -0.50 -9.99
N ARG A 96 -7.47 -0.54 -11.31
CA ARG A 96 -7.95 -1.71 -12.05
C ARG A 96 -6.78 -2.47 -12.63
N ILE A 97 -6.39 -3.55 -11.96
CA ILE A 97 -5.20 -4.33 -12.29
C ILE A 97 -5.54 -5.67 -12.92
N ARG A 98 -4.54 -6.28 -13.56
CA ARG A 98 -4.61 -7.69 -13.96
C ARG A 98 -3.85 -8.54 -12.95
N ILE A 99 -4.33 -9.75 -12.77
CA ILE A 99 -3.72 -10.73 -11.88
C ILE A 99 -3.56 -12.04 -12.62
N ASN A 100 -2.43 -12.71 -12.40
CA ASN A 100 -2.12 -13.98 -13.06
C ASN A 100 -1.53 -14.98 -12.07
N PRO A 101 -1.96 -16.25 -12.10
CA PRO A 101 -1.33 -17.28 -11.28
C PRO A 101 0.14 -17.43 -11.66
N LEU A 102 1.02 -17.56 -10.66
CA LEU A 102 2.44 -17.78 -10.87
C LEU A 102 2.96 -18.86 -9.92
N GLN A 103 3.53 -19.92 -10.49
CA GLN A 103 4.31 -20.87 -9.71
C GLN A 103 5.72 -20.32 -9.51
N VAL A 104 6.17 -20.33 -8.26
CA VAL A 104 7.49 -19.85 -7.86
C VAL A 104 8.22 -20.90 -7.03
N PRO A 105 9.55 -21.05 -7.18
CA PRO A 105 10.32 -22.01 -6.42
C PRO A 105 10.41 -21.61 -4.93
N PRO A 106 10.58 -22.59 -4.02
CA PRO A 106 10.98 -22.29 -2.66
C PRO A 106 12.41 -21.72 -2.63
N ALA A 107 12.64 -20.68 -1.84
CA ALA A 107 13.96 -20.11 -1.65
C ALA A 107 14.82 -21.00 -0.73
N ALA A 108 15.99 -21.42 -1.19
CA ALA A 108 17.02 -22.03 -0.36
C ALA A 108 17.75 -20.98 0.48
N THR A 109 18.12 -19.86 -0.16
CA THR A 109 18.79 -18.71 0.48
C THR A 109 17.97 -17.45 0.21
N LEU A 110 17.85 -16.56 1.19
CA LEU A 110 17.20 -15.26 1.07
C LEU A 110 18.08 -14.18 1.70
N LEU A 111 18.47 -13.17 0.92
CA LEU A 111 19.21 -12.01 1.41
C LEU A 111 18.26 -10.82 1.57
N LEU A 112 18.18 -10.31 2.79
CA LEU A 112 17.40 -9.13 3.16
C LEU A 112 18.33 -7.97 3.54
N ALA A 113 17.95 -6.75 3.17
CA ALA A 113 18.60 -5.55 3.65
C ALA A 113 17.68 -4.84 4.66
N ALA A 114 18.18 -4.60 5.87
CA ALA A 114 17.43 -3.83 6.85
C ALA A 114 17.44 -2.34 6.46
N LEU A 115 16.24 -1.74 6.38
CA LEU A 115 16.11 -0.29 6.11
C LEU A 115 16.26 0.55 7.38
N ALA A 116 16.11 -0.07 8.55
CA ALA A 116 16.38 0.54 9.84
C ALA A 116 17.83 0.29 10.28
N ARG A 117 18.44 1.28 10.95
CA ARG A 117 19.75 1.14 11.60
C ARG A 117 19.60 0.30 12.87
N GLN A 118 19.63 -1.01 12.72
CA GLN A 118 19.50 -1.96 13.81
C GLN A 118 20.36 -3.20 13.55
N SER A 119 20.93 -3.76 14.62
CA SER A 119 21.57 -5.07 14.61
C SER A 119 20.57 -6.17 14.98
N PHE A 120 20.70 -7.32 14.32
CA PHE A 120 19.82 -8.47 14.54
C PHE A 120 20.64 -9.63 15.11
N GLY A 121 20.34 -10.01 16.34
CA GLY A 121 20.93 -11.17 16.99
C GLY A 121 20.24 -12.48 16.58
N PRO A 122 20.68 -13.62 17.14
CA PRO A 122 20.15 -14.94 16.80
C PRO A 122 18.65 -15.10 17.10
N ALA A 123 18.15 -14.44 18.14
CA ALA A 123 16.73 -14.51 18.50
C ALA A 123 15.86 -13.74 17.51
N GLU A 124 16.33 -12.58 17.05
CA GLU A 124 15.67 -11.78 16.01
C GLU A 124 15.64 -12.54 14.69
N ILE A 125 16.78 -13.11 14.27
CA ILE A 125 16.87 -13.88 13.02
C ILE A 125 15.90 -15.07 13.04
N ARG A 126 15.72 -15.73 14.19
CA ARG A 126 14.72 -16.80 14.33
C ARG A 126 13.29 -16.27 14.10
N ARG A 127 12.92 -15.15 14.71
CA ARG A 127 11.60 -14.52 14.51
C ARG A 127 11.39 -14.07 13.06
N ILE A 128 12.41 -13.51 12.42
CA ILE A 128 12.39 -13.14 11.01
C ILE A 128 12.11 -14.39 10.16
N ARG A 129 12.82 -15.49 10.41
CA ARG A 129 12.58 -16.76 9.71
C ARG A 129 11.14 -17.24 9.87
N GLU A 130 10.64 -17.29 11.09
CA GLU A 130 9.26 -17.69 11.39
C GLU A 130 8.23 -16.81 10.68
N ALA A 131 8.41 -15.48 10.72
CA ALA A 131 7.49 -14.52 10.11
C ALA A 131 7.53 -14.54 8.57
N MET A 132 8.64 -14.96 7.97
CA MET A 132 8.82 -15.03 6.51
C MET A 132 8.28 -16.33 5.91
N VAL A 133 7.98 -17.36 6.72
CA VAL A 133 7.45 -18.63 6.22
C VAL A 133 6.17 -18.41 5.44
N GLY A 134 6.16 -18.94 4.21
CA GLY A 134 5.08 -18.78 3.27
C GLY A 134 4.92 -17.35 2.81
N ARG A 135 5.94 -16.48 2.75
CA ARG A 135 5.81 -15.20 2.04
C ARG A 135 6.27 -15.35 0.60
N ALA A 136 5.50 -14.80 -0.34
CA ALA A 136 5.92 -14.65 -1.73
C ALA A 136 6.79 -13.40 -1.86
N LEU A 137 7.92 -13.51 -2.54
CA LEU A 137 8.96 -12.47 -2.55
C LEU A 137 9.42 -12.18 -3.98
N VAL A 138 9.70 -10.89 -4.22
CA VAL A 138 10.27 -10.36 -5.46
C VAL A 138 11.47 -9.50 -5.11
N LYS A 139 12.52 -9.57 -5.94
CA LYS A 139 13.71 -8.74 -5.76
C LYS A 139 13.35 -7.25 -5.81
N GLY A 140 13.85 -6.49 -4.85
CA GLY A 140 13.63 -5.06 -4.70
C GLY A 140 12.36 -4.68 -3.93
N ASN A 141 11.40 -5.59 -3.73
CA ASN A 141 10.21 -5.34 -2.91
C ASN A 141 10.58 -5.24 -1.42
N THR A 142 9.78 -4.50 -0.67
CA THR A 142 9.89 -4.34 0.78
C THR A 142 8.96 -5.31 1.50
N VAL A 143 9.43 -5.92 2.58
CA VAL A 143 8.65 -6.76 3.50
C VAL A 143 8.75 -6.18 4.90
N SER A 144 7.66 -6.22 5.66
CA SER A 144 7.64 -5.74 7.04
C SER A 144 7.52 -6.91 8.01
N ILE A 145 8.37 -6.92 9.04
CA ILE A 145 8.48 -8.04 9.98
C ILE A 145 8.22 -7.55 11.41
N PRO A 146 7.22 -8.10 12.13
CA PRO A 146 6.89 -7.67 13.48
C PRO A 146 7.88 -8.21 14.51
N LEU A 147 8.98 -7.49 14.76
CA LEU A 147 10.05 -7.93 15.68
C LEU A 147 9.87 -7.41 17.11
N PHE A 148 9.64 -6.10 17.29
CA PHE A 148 9.71 -5.43 18.60
C PHE A 148 8.59 -4.40 18.83
N SER A 149 8.21 -3.68 17.78
CA SER A 149 7.25 -2.58 17.81
C SER A 149 5.85 -3.03 17.33
N ARG A 150 4.83 -2.21 17.63
CA ARG A 150 3.49 -2.34 17.01
C ARG A 150 3.53 -2.26 15.49
N ARG A 151 4.51 -1.53 14.92
CA ARG A 151 4.79 -1.49 13.48
C ARG A 151 5.89 -2.48 13.13
N GLY A 152 5.79 -3.19 12.01
CA GLY A 152 6.85 -4.09 11.58
C GLY A 152 8.13 -3.34 11.17
N THR A 153 9.26 -4.01 11.26
CA THR A 153 10.55 -3.51 10.78
C THR A 153 10.65 -3.79 9.27
N PRO A 154 10.88 -2.76 8.43
CA PRO A 154 10.93 -2.95 6.99
C PRO A 154 12.30 -3.47 6.54
N PHE A 155 12.26 -4.45 5.65
CA PHE A 155 13.41 -5.06 4.98
C PHE A 155 13.19 -5.05 3.47
N GLN A 156 14.23 -4.76 2.70
CA GLN A 156 14.18 -4.95 1.25
C GLN A 156 14.70 -6.34 0.87
N VAL A 157 14.02 -7.01 -0.05
CA VAL A 157 14.47 -8.26 -0.65
C VAL A 157 15.59 -7.95 -1.64
N VAL A 158 16.82 -8.37 -1.34
CA VAL A 158 18.00 -8.06 -2.16
C VAL A 158 18.20 -9.12 -3.24
N SER A 159 18.11 -10.38 -2.83
CA SER A 159 18.26 -11.54 -3.70
C SER A 159 17.76 -12.80 -3.00
N PHE A 160 17.53 -13.85 -3.79
CA PHE A 160 17.21 -15.19 -3.32
C PHE A 160 17.74 -16.24 -4.29
N GLU A 161 17.92 -17.46 -3.80
CA GLU A 161 18.38 -18.61 -4.59
C GLU A 161 17.34 -19.74 -4.53
N PRO A 162 16.99 -20.40 -5.66
CA PRO A 162 17.48 -20.14 -7.02
C PRO A 162 16.97 -18.81 -7.60
N GLU A 163 17.72 -18.22 -8.54
CA GLU A 163 17.29 -17.00 -9.22
C GLU A 163 16.04 -17.28 -10.08
N ALA A 164 15.00 -16.49 -9.85
CA ALA A 164 13.70 -16.61 -10.50
C ALA A 164 12.98 -15.24 -10.44
N PRO A 165 11.89 -15.03 -11.21
CA PRO A 165 11.08 -13.81 -11.12
C PRO A 165 10.49 -13.57 -9.71
N GLY A 166 10.33 -14.63 -8.92
CA GLY A 166 9.98 -14.56 -7.51
C GLY A 166 10.19 -15.90 -6.82
N CYS A 167 10.02 -15.93 -5.50
CA CYS A 167 10.17 -17.14 -4.69
C CYS A 167 9.16 -17.18 -3.54
N ILE A 168 9.04 -18.35 -2.89
CA ILE A 168 8.38 -18.47 -1.59
C ILE A 168 9.43 -18.76 -0.53
N SER A 169 9.42 -18.01 0.57
CA SER A 169 10.24 -18.37 1.74
C SER A 169 9.59 -19.54 2.47
N GLY A 170 10.34 -20.62 2.67
CA GLY A 170 9.93 -21.79 3.43
C GLY A 170 10.52 -21.82 4.84
N PRO A 171 10.14 -22.81 5.67
CA PRO A 171 10.67 -22.95 7.03
C PRO A 171 12.19 -23.18 7.08
N TYR A 172 12.76 -23.74 6.01
CA TYR A 172 14.18 -24.07 5.92
C TYR A 172 15.02 -23.04 5.13
N THR A 173 14.41 -21.96 4.63
CA THR A 173 15.13 -20.91 3.89
C THR A 173 16.21 -20.27 4.77
N ASP A 174 17.47 -20.29 4.33
CA ASP A 174 18.56 -19.58 5.00
C ASP A 174 18.43 -18.07 4.80
N ILE A 175 17.95 -17.36 5.83
CA ILE A 175 17.80 -15.90 5.78
C ILE A 175 19.06 -15.22 6.28
N ARG A 176 19.65 -14.38 5.43
CA ARG A 176 20.79 -13.53 5.73
C ARG A 176 20.37 -12.08 5.70
N ILE A 177 20.91 -11.29 6.62
CA ILE A 177 20.59 -9.86 6.74
C ILE A 177 21.87 -9.08 6.51
N GLN A 178 21.80 -8.11 5.59
CA GLN A 178 22.84 -7.12 5.39
C GLN A 178 22.36 -5.75 5.90
N GLU A 179 23.30 -4.96 6.41
CA GLU A 179 23.05 -3.56 6.71
C GLU A 179 23.06 -2.76 5.41
N GLN A 180 21.97 -2.04 5.12
CA GLN A 180 21.94 -1.18 3.93
C GLN A 180 22.67 0.14 4.22
N SER A 181 23.79 0.37 3.54
CA SER A 181 24.49 1.64 3.54
C SER A 181 23.88 2.56 2.48
N ARG A 182 22.84 3.31 2.87
CA ARG A 182 22.14 4.37 2.11
C ARG A 182 21.40 3.94 0.83
N GLY A 183 20.08 4.16 0.84
CA GLY A 183 19.27 4.27 -0.37
C GLY A 183 17.81 4.55 -0.01
N THR A 184 17.41 5.82 -0.15
CA THR A 184 16.04 6.35 0.03
C THR A 184 15.28 5.82 1.26
N ALA A 185 15.29 6.60 2.34
CA ALA A 185 14.34 6.42 3.42
C ALA A 185 12.92 6.30 2.81
N ALA A 186 12.35 5.09 2.83
CA ALA A 186 10.90 4.97 2.87
C ALA A 186 10.49 5.88 4.02
N GLN A 187 9.71 6.94 3.72
CA GLN A 187 9.26 7.87 4.75
C GLN A 187 8.63 7.02 5.86
N PRO A 188 9.21 6.95 7.07
CA PRO A 188 8.75 6.03 8.12
C PRO A 188 7.35 6.38 8.68
N ASP A 189 6.71 7.38 8.09
CA ASP A 189 5.58 8.13 8.59
C ASP A 189 4.37 8.14 7.64
N ALA A 190 4.39 7.34 6.57
CA ALA A 190 3.20 7.09 5.77
C ALA A 190 2.21 6.25 6.58
N VAL A 191 1.24 6.91 7.22
CA VAL A 191 0.09 6.25 7.85
C VAL A 191 -0.78 5.68 6.73
N LYS A 192 -1.22 4.44 6.84
CA LYS A 192 -2.13 3.80 5.87
C LYS A 192 -3.56 3.80 6.41
N TYR A 193 -4.57 3.61 5.56
CA TYR A 193 -5.96 3.52 6.03
C TYR A 193 -6.14 2.39 7.05
N GLU A 194 -5.47 1.26 6.80
CA GLU A 194 -5.42 0.10 7.68
C GLU A 194 -4.84 0.40 9.08
N ASP A 195 -4.09 1.49 9.25
CA ASP A 195 -3.58 1.88 10.57
C ASP A 195 -4.65 2.59 11.43
N ILE A 196 -5.82 2.90 10.87
CA ILE A 196 -6.88 3.69 11.48
C ILE A 196 -8.05 2.77 11.84
N GLY A 197 -8.17 2.42 13.12
CA GLY A 197 -9.26 1.56 13.59
C GLY A 197 -10.54 2.33 13.94
N GLY A 198 -11.70 1.76 13.59
CA GLY A 198 -13.01 2.17 14.10
C GLY A 198 -13.61 3.43 13.48
N LEU A 199 -13.12 3.84 12.31
CA LEU A 199 -13.57 5.03 11.57
C LEU A 199 -13.85 4.70 10.09
N ASP A 200 -14.26 3.46 9.81
CA ASP A 200 -14.43 2.94 8.44
C ASP A 200 -15.47 3.75 7.63
N ASP A 201 -16.59 4.14 8.26
CA ASP A 201 -17.64 4.94 7.64
C ASP A 201 -17.16 6.38 7.36
N GLU A 202 -16.44 6.98 8.32
CA GLU A 202 -15.85 8.32 8.16
C GLU A 202 -14.80 8.33 7.05
N LEU A 203 -13.91 7.33 7.04
CA LEU A 203 -12.89 7.17 6.01
C LEU A 203 -13.52 7.01 4.63
N THR A 204 -14.57 6.21 4.51
CA THR A 204 -15.29 6.03 3.24
C THR A 204 -15.83 7.37 2.72
N ARG A 205 -16.49 8.16 3.58
CA ARG A 205 -17.00 9.50 3.19
C ARG A 205 -15.87 10.46 2.77
N ILE A 206 -14.76 10.46 3.51
CA ILE A 206 -13.60 11.30 3.21
C ILE A 206 -12.99 10.91 1.86
N ARG A 207 -12.87 9.60 1.60
CA ARG A 207 -12.39 9.06 0.33
C ARG A 207 -13.30 9.44 -0.83
N GLU A 208 -14.61 9.35 -0.67
CA GLU A 208 -15.54 9.78 -1.71
C GLU A 208 -15.39 11.26 -2.05
N MET A 209 -15.18 12.12 -1.05
CA MET A 209 -15.03 13.57 -1.26
C MET A 209 -13.69 13.96 -1.89
N ILE A 210 -12.63 13.20 -1.65
CA ILE A 210 -11.26 13.57 -2.07
C ILE A 210 -10.79 12.71 -3.26
N GLU A 211 -10.94 11.39 -3.17
CA GLU A 211 -10.38 10.42 -4.12
C GLU A 211 -11.20 10.34 -5.41
N LEU A 212 -12.53 10.36 -5.34
CA LEU A 212 -13.39 10.26 -6.53
C LEU A 212 -13.21 11.42 -7.52
N PRO A 213 -13.19 12.71 -7.09
CA PRO A 213 -12.94 13.83 -8.01
C PRO A 213 -11.63 13.72 -8.77
N MET A 214 -10.60 13.16 -8.12
CA MET A 214 -9.26 13.07 -8.69
C MET A 214 -9.15 11.89 -9.66
N LYS A 215 -9.80 10.76 -9.37
CA LYS A 215 -9.81 9.59 -10.25
C LYS A 215 -10.74 9.70 -11.44
N PHE A 216 -11.90 10.35 -11.27
CA PHE A 216 -12.95 10.43 -12.29
C PHE A 216 -13.36 11.86 -12.61
N PRO A 217 -12.43 12.77 -12.97
CA PRO A 217 -12.76 14.18 -13.23
C PRO A 217 -13.79 14.35 -14.36
N GLU A 218 -13.77 13.45 -15.35
CA GLU A 218 -14.72 13.44 -16.46
C GLU A 218 -16.16 13.19 -16.00
N LEU A 219 -16.37 12.32 -15.01
CA LEU A 219 -17.69 12.02 -14.46
C LEU A 219 -18.29 13.26 -13.78
N PHE A 220 -17.48 13.99 -13.01
CA PHE A 220 -17.89 15.25 -12.37
C PHE A 220 -18.23 16.32 -13.41
N ALA A 221 -17.46 16.41 -14.49
CA ALA A 221 -17.73 17.34 -15.60
C ALA A 221 -19.03 16.99 -16.34
N GLN A 222 -19.29 15.70 -16.61
CA GLN A 222 -20.51 15.23 -17.27
C GLN A 222 -21.76 15.49 -16.43
N LEU A 223 -21.67 15.21 -15.12
CA LEU A 223 -22.76 15.45 -14.18
C LEU A 223 -22.93 16.94 -13.82
N ARG A 224 -21.98 17.80 -14.23
CA ARG A 224 -21.91 19.22 -13.87
C ARG A 224 -21.93 19.45 -12.36
N ILE A 225 -21.26 18.57 -11.62
CA ILE A 225 -21.11 18.65 -10.18
C ILE A 225 -19.71 19.19 -9.89
N GLU A 226 -19.60 20.29 -9.15
CA GLU A 226 -18.30 20.73 -8.65
C GLU A 226 -17.87 19.85 -7.48
N PRO A 227 -16.63 19.34 -7.46
CA PRO A 227 -16.13 18.60 -6.32
C PRO A 227 -15.99 19.52 -5.10
N PRO A 228 -16.16 18.99 -3.88
CA PRO A 228 -15.99 19.77 -2.67
C PRO A 228 -14.54 20.28 -2.57
N LYS A 229 -14.38 21.59 -2.41
CA LYS A 229 -13.05 22.25 -2.35
C LYS A 229 -12.45 22.28 -0.94
N GLY A 230 -13.23 21.90 0.06
CA GLY A 230 -12.83 21.92 1.46
C GLY A 230 -13.70 21.00 2.30
N MET A 231 -13.11 20.47 3.36
CA MET A 231 -13.75 19.55 4.31
C MET A 231 -13.35 19.96 5.72
N LEU A 232 -14.31 19.90 6.64
CA LEU A 232 -14.08 20.17 8.06
C LEU A 232 -14.23 18.89 8.88
N LEU A 233 -13.15 18.42 9.46
CA LEU A 233 -13.16 17.31 10.42
C LEU A 233 -13.39 17.86 11.82
N TYR A 234 -14.48 17.47 12.48
CA TYR A 234 -14.80 17.90 13.85
C TYR A 234 -14.94 16.73 14.81
N GLY A 235 -15.04 17.02 16.11
CA GLY A 235 -15.25 16.04 17.18
C GLY A 235 -14.20 16.16 18.29
N PRO A 236 -14.26 15.30 19.33
CA PRO A 236 -13.36 15.36 20.48
C PRO A 236 -11.87 15.32 20.10
N PRO A 237 -10.97 15.84 20.96
CA PRO A 237 -9.54 15.64 20.80
C PRO A 237 -9.18 14.16 20.91
N GLY A 238 -8.16 13.72 20.17
CA GLY A 238 -7.68 12.34 20.21
C GLY A 238 -8.43 11.34 19.30
N THR A 239 -9.43 11.74 18.53
CA THR A 239 -10.13 10.84 17.58
C THR A 239 -9.41 10.63 16.24
N GLY A 240 -8.11 10.94 16.15
CA GLY A 240 -7.30 10.65 14.96
C GLY A 240 -7.52 11.54 13.72
N LYS A 241 -8.10 12.74 13.84
CA LYS A 241 -8.35 13.64 12.68
C LYS A 241 -7.08 13.94 11.86
N THR A 242 -6.00 14.29 12.54
CA THR A 242 -4.69 14.53 11.94
C THR A 242 -4.12 13.26 11.29
N THR A 243 -4.35 12.11 11.92
CA THR A 243 -3.91 10.79 11.42
C THR A 243 -4.64 10.43 10.13
N ILE A 244 -5.95 10.65 10.07
CA ILE A 244 -6.76 10.45 8.86
C ILE A 244 -6.27 11.32 7.71
N ALA A 245 -6.08 12.62 7.95
CA ALA A 245 -5.63 13.53 6.90
C ALA A 245 -4.28 13.12 6.30
N ARG A 246 -3.36 12.66 7.14
CA ARG A 246 -2.07 12.11 6.69
C ARG A 246 -2.24 10.82 5.90
N ALA A 247 -3.11 9.91 6.34
CA ALA A 247 -3.34 8.65 5.64
C ALA A 247 -3.93 8.86 4.24
N VAL A 248 -4.92 9.75 4.15
CA VAL A 248 -5.53 10.12 2.87
C VAL A 248 -4.50 10.67 1.89
N ALA A 249 -3.67 11.62 2.34
CA ALA A 249 -2.66 12.23 1.50
C ALA A 249 -1.60 11.23 1.01
N SER A 250 -1.18 10.32 1.89
CA SER A 250 -0.23 9.27 1.56
C SER A 250 -0.80 8.30 0.52
N GLU A 251 -2.06 7.88 0.66
CA GLU A 251 -2.65 6.88 -0.24
C GLU A 251 -2.88 7.42 -1.66
N ILE A 252 -3.32 8.68 -1.78
CA ILE A 252 -3.53 9.31 -3.09
C ILE A 252 -2.24 9.89 -3.70
N LYS A 253 -1.09 9.71 -3.03
CA LYS A 253 0.23 10.23 -3.43
C LYS A 253 0.21 11.76 -3.69
N ALA A 254 -0.60 12.50 -2.94
CA ALA A 254 -0.69 13.95 -3.05
C ALA A 254 0.37 14.64 -2.18
N HIS A 255 0.85 15.81 -2.63
CA HIS A 255 1.72 16.65 -1.82
C HIS A 255 0.96 17.14 -0.58
N PHE A 256 1.45 16.81 0.61
CA PHE A 256 0.78 17.13 1.87
C PHE A 256 1.40 18.36 2.53
N ILE A 257 0.59 19.40 2.73
CA ILE A 257 0.98 20.63 3.43
C ILE A 257 0.20 20.71 4.73
N ARG A 258 0.89 20.52 5.86
CA ARG A 258 0.31 20.70 7.20
C ARG A 258 0.53 22.12 7.69
N ILE A 259 -0.55 22.75 8.14
CA ILE A 259 -0.58 24.07 8.76
C ILE A 259 -1.16 23.88 10.15
N ASN A 260 -0.46 24.38 11.17
CA ASN A 260 -0.95 24.33 12.55
C ASN A 260 -1.47 25.71 12.95
N GLY A 261 -2.72 25.80 13.40
CA GLY A 261 -3.41 27.06 13.69
C GLY A 261 -2.62 28.05 14.54
N PRO A 262 -2.17 27.65 15.74
CA PRO A 262 -1.36 28.51 16.61
C PRO A 262 -0.05 28.98 15.96
N GLU A 263 0.62 28.14 15.16
CA GLU A 263 1.90 28.48 14.52
C GLU A 263 1.77 29.66 13.54
N VAL A 264 0.60 29.84 12.95
CA VAL A 264 0.30 30.93 12.03
C VAL A 264 0.07 32.25 12.79
N ILE A 265 -0.51 32.21 13.99
CA ILE A 265 -0.92 33.41 14.76
C ILE A 265 0.25 34.06 15.50
N HIS A 266 1.24 33.28 15.93
CA HIS A 266 2.33 33.77 16.79
C HIS A 266 3.39 34.64 16.08
N LYS A 267 3.36 34.77 14.75
CA LYS A 267 4.31 35.57 13.96
C LYS A 267 3.62 36.82 13.41
N PHE A 268 3.55 37.88 14.22
CA PHE A 268 3.23 39.29 13.88
C PHE A 268 2.19 39.55 12.76
N TYR A 269 1.11 40.27 13.10
CA TYR A 269 0.02 40.71 12.19
C TYR A 269 0.56 41.18 10.82
N GLY A 270 0.42 40.34 9.78
CA GLY A 270 0.86 40.59 8.40
C GLY A 270 1.75 39.49 7.80
N GLU A 271 2.72 38.96 8.54
CA GLU A 271 3.60 37.88 8.06
C GLU A 271 2.83 36.55 7.94
N SER A 272 1.85 36.33 8.82
CA SER A 272 0.96 35.17 8.79
C SER A 272 0.19 35.01 7.47
N GLU A 273 -0.32 36.13 6.90
CA GLU A 273 -1.10 36.09 5.66
C GLU A 273 -0.21 35.82 4.44
N ALA A 274 0.95 36.48 4.38
CA ALA A 274 1.95 36.23 3.34
C ALA A 274 2.37 34.76 3.33
N LYS A 275 2.60 34.17 4.52
CA LYS A 275 2.96 32.76 4.63
C LYS A 275 1.83 31.83 4.20
N LEU A 276 0.59 32.11 4.57
CA LEU A 276 -0.55 31.33 4.08
C LEU A 276 -0.63 31.39 2.56
N ARG A 277 -0.49 32.57 1.95
CA ARG A 277 -0.52 32.73 0.50
C ARG A 277 0.58 31.89 -0.20
N GLU A 278 1.80 31.94 0.31
CA GLU A 278 2.91 31.12 -0.21
C GLU A 278 2.61 29.62 -0.15
N LEU A 279 1.97 29.14 0.92
CA LEU A 279 1.63 27.73 1.07
C LEU A 279 0.55 27.30 0.08
N PHE A 280 -0.45 28.15 -0.17
CA PHE A 280 -1.44 27.91 -1.22
C PHE A 280 -0.82 27.94 -2.62
N ASP A 281 0.10 28.87 -2.90
CA ASP A 281 0.84 28.94 -4.17
C ASP A 281 1.76 27.71 -4.37
N GLU A 282 2.37 27.20 -3.29
CA GLU A 282 3.09 25.94 -3.32
C GLU A 282 2.16 24.75 -3.63
N ALA A 283 1.00 24.69 -2.97
CA ALA A 283 0.02 23.63 -3.19
C ALA A 283 -0.43 23.58 -4.66
N GLN A 284 -0.68 24.75 -5.26
CA GLN A 284 -1.10 24.87 -6.66
C GLN A 284 0.01 24.40 -7.62
N ARG A 285 1.28 24.76 -7.35
CA ARG A 285 2.42 24.34 -8.18
C ARG A 285 2.72 22.84 -8.08
N LYS A 286 2.48 22.23 -6.92
CA LYS A 286 2.74 20.81 -6.64
C LYS A 286 1.50 19.93 -6.78
N ALA A 287 0.45 20.41 -7.43
CA ALA A 287 -0.78 19.64 -7.63
C ALA A 287 -0.48 18.26 -8.25
N PRO A 288 -1.11 17.18 -7.75
CA PRO A 288 -2.15 17.12 -6.72
C PRO A 288 -1.64 17.36 -5.28
N SER A 289 -2.32 18.24 -4.52
CA SER A 289 -1.91 18.63 -3.16
C SER A 289 -3.09 18.66 -2.18
N ILE A 290 -2.85 18.32 -0.91
CA ILE A 290 -3.79 18.50 0.21
C ILE A 290 -3.20 19.52 1.17
N ILE A 291 -3.97 20.56 1.49
CA ILE A 291 -3.68 21.50 2.57
C ILE A 291 -4.50 21.08 3.79
N PHE A 292 -3.83 20.70 4.87
CA PHE A 292 -4.45 20.36 6.14
C PHE A 292 -4.21 21.45 7.17
N ILE A 293 -5.28 22.11 7.62
CA ILE A 293 -5.23 23.12 8.67
C ILE A 293 -5.69 22.48 9.98
N ASP A 294 -4.73 22.19 10.86
CA ASP A 294 -4.98 21.74 12.22
C ASP A 294 -5.38 22.92 13.09
N GLU A 295 -6.28 22.72 14.05
CA GLU A 295 -6.73 23.77 14.99
C GLU A 295 -7.19 25.07 14.27
N ILE A 296 -8.02 24.92 13.23
CA ILE A 296 -8.53 26.04 12.43
C ILE A 296 -9.33 27.05 13.25
N ASP A 297 -9.91 26.62 14.37
CA ASP A 297 -10.64 27.45 15.33
C ASP A 297 -9.73 28.51 15.99
N ALA A 298 -8.42 28.27 16.07
CA ALA A 298 -7.46 29.28 16.50
C ALA A 298 -7.38 30.44 15.48
N ILE A 299 -7.37 30.14 14.18
CA ILE A 299 -7.23 31.14 13.11
C ILE A 299 -8.58 31.81 12.77
N ALA A 300 -9.68 31.07 12.88
CA ALA A 300 -11.02 31.51 12.49
C ALA A 300 -12.02 31.38 13.65
N PRO A 301 -11.88 32.18 14.73
CA PRO A 301 -12.83 32.16 15.83
C PRO A 301 -14.21 32.64 15.36
N LYS A 302 -15.28 32.10 15.96
CA LYS A 302 -16.65 32.58 15.73
C LYS A 302 -16.72 34.08 16.07
N ARG A 303 -17.04 34.89 15.06
CA ARG A 303 -17.46 36.28 15.22
C ARG A 303 -18.97 36.36 15.37
#